data_AF-A0A084D7T0-F1
#
_entry.id   AF-A0A084D7T0-F1
#
_cell.length_a   1.000
_cell.length_b   1.000
_cell.length_c   1.000
_cell.angle_alpha   90.00
_cell.angle_beta   90.00
_cell.angle_gamma   90.00
#
_symmetry.space_group_name_H-M   'P 1'
#
loop_
_entity.id
_entity.type
_entity.pdbx_description
1 polymer ?
#
loop_
_entity_poly.entity_id
_entity_poly.type
_entity_poly.pdbx_seq_one_letter_code
_entity_poly.pdbx_strand_id
1 'polypeptide(L)'
;MGQLVELAIAARSEDEFEQLCDRAEALAGVVAMKVSNRANKIETLHARLVTSYRRDSATLTVTLELDAEAIQSFELSLDGRTIFEAIERLTRH
;
A
#
# COMPACT_ATOMS: atom_id res chain seq x y z
N MET A 1 11.31 5.68 -14.86
CA MET A 1 9.89 5.79 -14.46
C MET A 1 9.52 4.43 -13.91
N GLY A 2 9.25 4.33 -12.61
CA GLY A 2 8.88 3.05 -11.98
C GLY A 2 7.50 2.58 -12.47
N GLN A 3 7.28 1.27 -12.46
CA GLN A 3 6.01 0.68 -12.84
C GLN A 3 4.99 0.90 -11.71
N LEU A 4 3.77 1.32 -12.06
CA LEU A 4 2.67 1.47 -11.12
C LEU A 4 1.75 0.25 -11.18
N VAL A 5 1.24 -0.16 -10.03
CA VAL A 5 0.28 -1.27 -9.89
C VAL A 5 -0.99 -0.72 -9.26
N GLU A 6 -2.13 -0.95 -9.91
CA GLU A 6 -3.42 -0.60 -9.35
C GLU A 6 -4.00 -1.78 -8.57
N LEU A 7 -4.47 -1.48 -7.36
CA LEU A 7 -5.10 -2.46 -6.49
C LEU A 7 -6.52 -2.04 -6.14
N ALA A 8 -7.51 -2.74 -6.70
CA ALA A 8 -8.92 -2.52 -6.41
C ALA A 8 -9.39 -3.43 -5.25
N ILE A 9 -10.01 -2.81 -4.24
CA ILE A 9 -10.58 -3.49 -3.08
C ILE A 9 -12.07 -3.15 -3.02
N ALA A 10 -12.92 -4.14 -3.31
CA ALA A 10 -14.35 -4.02 -3.13
C ALA A 10 -14.73 -4.25 -1.65
N ALA A 11 -15.50 -3.31 -1.10
CA ALA A 11 -16.10 -3.41 0.22
C ALA A 11 -17.35 -4.30 0.18
N ARG A 12 -17.69 -4.90 1.31
CA ARG A 12 -18.89 -5.74 1.48
C ARG A 12 -20.06 -4.95 2.07
N SER A 13 -19.82 -3.74 2.56
CA SER A 13 -20.80 -2.79 3.09
C SER A 13 -20.32 -1.35 2.93
N GLU A 14 -21.24 -0.39 3.12
CA GLU A 14 -20.91 1.04 3.15
C GLU A 14 -19.96 1.38 4.32
N ASP A 15 -20.19 0.80 5.50
CA ASP A 15 -19.31 0.97 6.66
C ASP A 15 -17.86 0.48 6.38
N GLU A 16 -17.71 -0.67 5.70
CA GLU A 16 -16.37 -1.17 5.31
C GLU A 16 -15.74 -0.24 4.27
N PHE A 17 -16.54 0.32 3.37
CA PHE A 17 -16.06 1.25 2.35
C PHE A 17 -15.51 2.55 2.97
N GLU A 18 -16.21 3.14 3.94
CA GLU A 18 -15.71 4.31 4.67
C GLU A 18 -14.39 4.00 5.39
N GLN A 19 -14.32 2.86 6.09
CA GLN A 19 -13.09 2.42 6.74
C GLN A 19 -11.93 2.19 5.76
N LEU A 20 -12.20 1.65 4.57
CA LEU A 20 -11.19 1.48 3.53
C LEU A 20 -10.73 2.82 2.97
N CYS A 21 -11.62 3.80 2.82
CA CYS A 21 -11.26 5.15 2.40
C CYS A 21 -10.34 5.83 3.43
N ASP A 22 -10.70 5.79 4.71
CA ASP A 22 -9.89 6.38 5.78
C ASP A 22 -8.50 5.75 5.86
N ARG A 23 -8.43 4.41 5.75
CA ARG A 23 -7.16 3.68 5.72
C ARG A 23 -6.34 4.01 4.47
N ALA A 24 -6.96 4.09 3.30
CA ALA A 24 -6.28 4.46 2.06
C ALA A 24 -5.72 5.88 2.11
N GLU A 25 -6.48 6.83 2.66
CA GLU A 25 -6.05 8.20 2.88
C GLU A 25 -4.88 8.28 3.85
N ALA A 26 -4.96 7.56 4.98
CA ALA A 26 -3.88 7.52 5.96
C ALA A 26 -2.58 6.91 5.41
N LEU A 27 -2.67 5.99 4.45
CA LEU A 27 -1.52 5.38 3.79
C LEU A 27 -0.97 6.22 2.64
N ALA A 28 -1.81 6.99 1.97
CA ALA A 28 -1.43 7.85 0.87
C ALA A 28 -0.46 8.93 1.36
N GLY A 29 0.81 8.82 0.95
CA GLY A 29 1.87 9.74 1.37
C GLY A 29 2.77 9.24 2.49
N VAL A 30 2.49 8.07 3.07
CA VAL A 30 3.42 7.44 4.03
C VAL A 30 4.63 6.86 3.31
N VAL A 31 5.81 7.12 3.87
CA VAL A 31 7.08 6.57 3.40
C VAL A 31 7.46 5.40 4.30
N ALA A 32 7.51 4.20 3.73
CA ALA A 32 8.01 3.02 4.43
C ALA A 32 9.55 3.00 4.42
N MET A 33 10.14 2.53 5.52
CA MET A 33 11.57 2.38 5.67
C MET A 33 11.93 0.90 5.87
N LYS A 34 12.81 0.35 5.02
CA LYS A 34 13.37 -0.99 5.20
C LYS A 34 14.86 -0.88 5.44
N VAL A 35 15.32 -1.36 6.60
CA VAL A 35 16.73 -1.46 6.94
C VAL A 35 17.17 -2.90 6.70
N SER A 36 18.08 -3.09 5.74
CA SER A 36 18.66 -4.40 5.42
C SER A 36 20.13 -4.41 5.82
N ASN A 37 20.56 -5.47 6.51
CA ASN A 37 21.99 -5.71 6.75
C ASN A 37 22.46 -6.82 5.82
N ARG A 38 23.07 -6.45 4.69
CA ARG A 38 23.66 -7.40 3.74
C ARG A 38 25.16 -7.15 3.67
N ALA A 39 25.94 -8.21 3.79
CA ALA A 39 27.41 -8.19 3.62
C ALA A 39 28.12 -7.07 4.43
N ASN A 40 27.80 -6.95 5.73
CA ASN A 40 28.34 -5.91 6.63
C ASN A 40 28.02 -4.45 6.24
N LYS A 41 27.01 -4.22 5.38
CA LYS A 41 26.53 -2.89 5.03
C LYS A 41 25.05 -2.75 5.40
N ILE A 42 24.73 -1.65 6.09
CA ILE A 42 23.35 -1.26 6.38
C ILE A 42 22.84 -0.48 5.16
N GLU A 43 21.80 -0.99 4.53
CA GLU A 43 21.10 -0.33 3.43
C GLU A 43 19.70 0.04 3.90
N THR A 44 19.37 1.34 3.78
CA THR A 44 18.05 1.86 4.12
C THR A 44 17.32 2.23 2.84
N LEU A 45 16.21 1.54 2.58
CA LEU A 45 15.28 1.89 1.52
C LEU A 45 14.18 2.77 2.10
N HIS A 46 13.97 3.93 1.48
CA HIS A 46 12.82 4.79 1.73
C HIS A 46 11.95 4.80 0.48
N ALA A 47 10.71 4.31 0.57
CA ALA A 47 9.81 4.25 -0.57
C ALA A 47 8.37 4.57 -0.16
N ARG A 48 7.63 5.24 -1.05
CA ARG A 48 6.19 5.40 -0.92
C ARG A 48 5.51 4.17 -1.50
N LEU A 49 4.88 3.37 -0.64
CA LEU A 49 4.18 2.16 -1.07
C LEU A 49 2.86 2.51 -1.78
N VAL A 50 2.09 3.44 -1.20
CA VAL A 50 0.86 3.99 -1.79
C VAL A 50 1.17 5.40 -2.30
N THR A 51 1.06 5.57 -3.61
CA THR A 51 1.36 6.84 -4.29
C THR A 51 0.12 7.72 -4.43
N SER A 52 -1.02 7.11 -4.73
CA SER A 52 -2.32 7.76 -4.79
C SER A 52 -3.44 6.75 -4.50
N TYR A 53 -4.67 7.23 -4.34
CA TYR A 53 -5.85 6.39 -4.24
C TYR A 53 -7.05 7.05 -4.91
N ARG A 54 -8.02 6.23 -5.33
CA ARG A 54 -9.30 6.64 -5.89
C ARG A 54 -10.42 5.89 -5.21
N ARG A 55 -11.58 6.53 -5.09
CA ARG A 55 -12.78 5.96 -4.47
C ARG A 55 -13.93 5.97 -5.47
N ASP A 56 -14.65 4.86 -5.55
CA ASP A 56 -15.89 4.73 -6.31
C ASP A 56 -17.01 4.27 -5.39
N SER A 57 -17.88 5.22 -5.03
CA SER A 57 -19.03 4.97 -4.15
C SER A 57 -20.15 4.22 -4.84
N ALA A 58 -20.20 4.18 -6.18
CA ALA A 58 -21.24 3.43 -6.91
C ALA A 58 -20.98 1.92 -6.85
N THR A 59 -19.71 1.52 -6.84
CA THR A 59 -19.26 0.13 -6.78
C THR A 59 -18.66 -0.26 -5.42
N LEU A 60 -18.70 0.65 -4.43
CA LEU A 60 -18.06 0.51 -3.12
C LEU A 60 -16.61 0.01 -3.23
N THR A 61 -15.85 0.56 -4.18
CA THR A 61 -14.49 0.11 -4.49
C THR A 61 -13.48 1.21 -4.21
N VAL A 62 -12.43 0.86 -3.47
CA VAL A 62 -11.26 1.71 -3.26
C VAL A 62 -10.12 1.15 -4.12
N THR A 63 -9.52 2.01 -4.96
CA THR A 63 -8.36 1.65 -5.78
C THR A 63 -7.12 2.36 -5.25
N LEU A 64 -6.07 1.61 -4.97
CA LEU A 64 -4.77 2.15 -4.57
C LEU A 64 -3.81 2.10 -5.74
N GLU A 65 -3.04 3.15 -5.94
CA GLU A 65 -1.93 3.16 -6.89
C GLU A 65 -0.63 2.93 -6.12
N LEU A 66 0.03 1.82 -6.42
CA LEU A 66 1.18 1.33 -5.68
C LEU A 66 2.45 1.39 -6.55
N ASP A 67 3.59 1.66 -5.91
CA ASP A 67 4.90 1.58 -6.55
C ASP A 67 5.36 0.10 -6.62
N ALA A 68 5.48 -0.45 -7.83
CA ALA A 68 5.84 -1.86 -8.03
C ALA A 68 7.24 -2.20 -7.49
N GLU A 69 8.20 -1.29 -7.63
CA GLU A 69 9.58 -1.51 -7.18
C GLU A 69 9.62 -1.54 -5.65
N ALA A 70 8.81 -0.68 -5.01
CA ALA A 70 8.64 -0.68 -3.57
C ALA A 70 7.96 -1.98 -3.10
N ILE A 71 6.83 -2.39 -3.68
CA ILE A 71 6.16 -3.67 -3.35
C ILE A 71 7.14 -4.85 -3.43
N GLN A 72 7.91 -4.93 -4.53
CA GLN A 72 8.87 -6.00 -4.74
C GLN A 72 9.98 -5.97 -3.69
N SER A 73 10.48 -4.79 -3.36
CA SER A 73 11.53 -4.62 -2.33
C SER A 73 11.05 -4.98 -0.93
N PHE A 74 9.76 -4.83 -0.65
CA PHE A 74 9.12 -5.22 0.62
C PHE A 74 8.53 -6.63 0.61
N GLU A 75 8.67 -7.39 -0.49
CA GLU A 75 8.22 -8.78 -0.65
C GLU A 75 6.72 -8.96 -0.36
N LEU A 76 5.90 -7.99 -0.77
CA LEU A 76 4.46 -8.02 -0.55
C LEU A 76 3.76 -9.01 -1.51
N SER A 77 2.65 -9.61 -1.03
CA SER A 77 1.79 -10.52 -1.83
C SER A 77 1.20 -9.82 -3.06
N LEU A 78 0.55 -10.56 -3.97
CA LEU A 78 -0.25 -9.99 -5.08
C LEU A 78 -1.76 -10.01 -4.79
N ASP A 79 -2.19 -10.57 -3.65
CA ASP A 79 -3.58 -10.50 -3.20
C ASP A 79 -3.88 -9.13 -2.56
N GLY A 80 -4.95 -8.46 -3.01
CA GLY A 80 -5.20 -7.08 -2.64
C GLY A 80 -5.46 -6.81 -1.16
N ARG A 81 -6.27 -7.65 -0.53
CA ARG A 81 -6.53 -7.49 0.91
C ARG A 81 -5.28 -7.76 1.73
N THR A 82 -4.53 -8.79 1.36
CA THR A 82 -3.26 -9.14 2.00
C THR A 82 -2.21 -8.04 1.83
N ILE A 83 -2.08 -7.45 0.63
CA ILE A 83 -1.19 -6.31 0.38
C ILE A 83 -1.58 -5.14 1.28
N PHE A 84 -2.86 -4.78 1.31
CA PHE A 84 -3.33 -3.62 2.06
C PHE A 84 -3.01 -3.75 3.56
N GLU A 85 -3.31 -4.90 4.15
CA GLU A 85 -2.97 -5.18 5.54
C GLU A 85 -1.46 -5.19 5.79
N ALA A 86 -0.67 -5.70 4.85
CA ALA A 86 0.78 -5.73 4.99
C ALA A 86 1.39 -4.32 4.93
N ILE A 87 0.92 -3.46 4.03
CA ILE A 87 1.32 -2.05 3.96
C ILE A 87 1.03 -1.35 5.29
N GLU A 88 -0.18 -1.51 5.84
CA GLU A 88 -0.51 -0.91 7.13
C GLU A 88 0.40 -1.34 8.28
N ARG A 89 0.78 -2.62 8.33
CA ARG A 89 1.71 -3.11 9.37
C ARG A 89 3.09 -2.48 9.25
N LEU A 90 3.54 -2.24 8.01
CA LEU A 90 4.83 -1.60 7.75
C LEU A 90 4.84 -0.11 8.10
N THR A 91 3.68 0.55 8.05
CA THR A 91 3.56 2.00 8.23
C THR A 91 3.10 2.44 9.63
N ARG A 92 2.63 1.52 10.49
CA ARG A 92 2.14 1.82 11.85
C ARG A 92 3.23 1.89 12.94
N HIS A 93 4.50 2.02 12.59
CA HIS A 93 5.63 2.13 13.53
C HIS A 93 6.41 3.44 13.37
#